data_AF-A0A940ZCX1-F1
#
_entry.id   AF-A0A940ZCX1-F1
#
_cell.length_a   1.000
_cell.length_b   1.000
_cell.length_c   1.000
_cell.angle_alpha   90.00
_cell.angle_beta   90.00
_cell.angle_gamma   90.00
#
_symmetry.space_group_name_H-M   'P 1'
#
loop_
_entity.id
_entity.type
_entity.pdbx_description
1 polymer ?
#
loop_
_entity_poly.entity_id
_entity_poly.type
_entity_poly.pdbx_seq_one_letter_code
_entity_poly.pdbx_strand_id
1 'polypeptide(L)'
;MEKKKFWTIFISAVVLAGFLATLGLAAYSSHQNDQDVKNFLAVYPFAQFTKLDDCSLCHPGGTASGKSYGSCDYCHITYGLKPPHGTVPLNSYGQAYKDAGRNEAAVRAIEGMDSDGDSFSNLAEIQSLSYPWDSADYPGLKKAPAVAMNMERILKLPDHSQLFLSNASKSTDNYARYRGVKIKDLLVNAGLRPEATHITVFAPDGFSKTFPINAPDPQSDPKTIQYDVMGPYPFGYYYGGLDFVEYGYDPGYFYDGHRIPDPLYMMLGYLRDGDPLDKGKLVPDPKNPARLVLEGEGPYRLVLPQKIAGAPDRPSTAAPLGDGLDYDGNKDHNAGSSVRSVTAIRVEPLPAGTTDFNWTESGWNLVDKSRVVIYGAINPRKYPVMGWVTNERGYPIKDVTLTFGLEFLGQVEEIKTDRWGRFRAEIPLGEYVVKPMKEGYTFEPESIAIQLSWSGHKMSFTAKPIQ
;
A
#
# COMPACT_ATOMS: atom_id res chain seq x y z
N MET A 1 -7.47 -30.03 -47.95
CA MET A 1 -7.97 -30.31 -46.58
C MET A 1 -7.13 -29.63 -45.49
N GLU A 2 -6.36 -28.59 -45.82
CA GLU A 2 -5.40 -27.96 -44.89
C GLU A 2 -5.74 -26.53 -44.45
N LYS A 3 -6.66 -25.84 -45.12
CA LYS A 3 -7.01 -24.44 -44.80
C LYS A 3 -7.95 -24.27 -43.59
N LYS A 4 -8.60 -25.35 -43.12
CA LYS A 4 -9.51 -25.30 -41.95
C LYS A 4 -8.83 -25.56 -40.60
N LYS A 5 -7.59 -26.06 -40.57
CA LYS A 5 -6.84 -26.29 -39.32
C LYS A 5 -6.04 -25.07 -38.85
N PHE A 6 -5.71 -24.14 -39.76
CA PHE A 6 -4.91 -22.95 -39.42
C PHE A 6 -5.73 -21.88 -38.67
N TRP A 7 -7.03 -21.79 -38.95
CA TRP A 7 -7.93 -20.83 -38.29
C TRP A 7 -8.32 -21.23 -36.86
N THR A 8 -8.46 -22.53 -36.59
CA THR A 8 -8.75 -23.04 -35.25
C THR A 8 -7.55 -22.93 -34.30
N ILE A 9 -6.32 -23.03 -34.82
CA ILE A 9 -5.10 -22.84 -33.99
C ILE A 9 -4.89 -21.36 -33.65
N PHE A 10 -5.24 -20.43 -34.55
CA PHE A 10 -5.09 -18.99 -34.29
C PHE A 10 -6.10 -18.44 -33.27
N ILE A 11 -7.35 -18.92 -33.30
CA ILE A 11 -8.37 -18.55 -32.30
C ILE A 11 -8.05 -19.18 -30.93
N SER A 12 -7.47 -20.39 -30.92
CA SER A 12 -7.04 -21.03 -29.66
C SER A 12 -5.85 -20.32 -29.02
N ALA A 13 -4.91 -19.78 -29.80
CA ALA A 13 -3.76 -19.03 -29.29
C ALA A 13 -4.12 -17.61 -28.82
N VAL A 14 -5.09 -16.94 -29.46
CA VAL A 14 -5.58 -15.61 -29.02
C VAL A 14 -6.46 -15.72 -27.78
N VAL A 15 -7.24 -16.80 -27.63
CA VAL A 15 -7.99 -17.06 -26.39
C VAL A 15 -7.07 -17.51 -25.26
N LEU A 16 -5.98 -18.24 -25.54
CA LEU A 16 -4.99 -18.63 -24.51
C LEU A 16 -4.04 -17.47 -24.11
N ALA A 17 -3.72 -16.55 -25.03
CA ALA A 17 -2.97 -15.33 -24.73
C ALA A 17 -3.84 -14.27 -24.01
N GLY A 18 -5.17 -14.28 -24.22
CA GLY A 18 -6.13 -13.49 -23.45
C GLY A 18 -6.45 -14.05 -22.06
N PHE A 19 -6.20 -15.35 -21.82
CA PHE A 19 -6.41 -16.01 -20.52
C PHE A 19 -5.16 -16.09 -19.64
N LEU A 20 -3.99 -15.68 -20.13
CA LEU A 20 -2.78 -15.49 -19.32
C LEU A 20 -2.66 -14.05 -18.77
N ALA A 21 -3.66 -13.21 -18.99
CA ALA A 21 -3.97 -12.12 -18.09
C ALA A 21 -4.46 -12.74 -16.77
N THR A 22 -3.49 -13.10 -15.93
CA THR A 22 -3.59 -13.27 -14.48
C THR A 22 -5.01 -13.46 -13.96
N LEU A 23 -5.32 -14.66 -13.46
CA LEU A 23 -6.16 -14.79 -12.28
C LEU A 23 -5.46 -13.99 -11.17
N GLY A 24 -5.59 -12.67 -11.22
CA GLY A 24 -5.23 -11.77 -10.16
C GLY A 24 -6.18 -12.12 -9.04
N LEU A 25 -5.71 -12.91 -8.08
CA LEU A 25 -6.32 -12.88 -6.77
C LEU A 25 -6.32 -11.41 -6.39
N ALA A 26 -7.52 -10.86 -6.23
CA ALA A 26 -7.76 -9.55 -5.66
C ALA A 26 -6.83 -9.29 -4.47
N ALA A 27 -6.03 -8.22 -4.51
CA ALA A 27 -5.30 -7.73 -3.34
C ALA A 27 -6.27 -7.52 -2.18
N TYR A 28 -7.29 -6.73 -2.46
CA TYR A 28 -8.07 -6.00 -1.48
C TYR A 28 -9.32 -6.79 -1.06
N SER A 29 -9.41 -7.18 0.22
CA SER A 29 -10.53 -7.97 0.76
C SER A 29 -11.14 -7.34 2.02
N SER A 30 -10.72 -6.12 2.41
CA SER A 30 -11.05 -5.53 3.70
C SER A 30 -12.55 -5.30 3.94
N HIS A 31 -13.35 -5.25 2.86
CA HIS A 31 -14.76 -4.82 2.94
C HIS A 31 -15.75 -5.86 2.40
N GLN A 32 -15.37 -7.15 2.33
CA GLN A 32 -16.26 -8.22 1.86
C GLN A 32 -17.60 -8.33 2.63
N ASN A 33 -17.75 -7.67 3.77
CA ASN A 33 -18.98 -7.62 4.56
C ASN A 33 -19.61 -6.23 4.65
N ASP A 34 -19.00 -5.20 4.05
CA ASP A 34 -19.58 -3.86 4.00
C ASP A 34 -20.64 -3.80 2.90
N GLN A 35 -21.88 -3.47 3.27
CA GLN A 35 -22.99 -3.43 2.31
C GLN A 35 -22.95 -2.18 1.42
N ASP A 36 -22.42 -1.07 1.89
CA ASP A 36 -22.36 0.18 1.13
C ASP A 36 -21.34 0.06 0.00
N VAL A 37 -20.15 -0.48 0.30
CA VAL A 37 -19.12 -0.78 -0.71
C VAL A 37 -19.64 -1.81 -1.71
N LYS A 38 -20.36 -2.85 -1.27
CA LYS A 38 -20.99 -3.82 -2.20
C LYS A 38 -22.00 -3.17 -3.14
N ASN A 39 -22.87 -2.31 -2.61
CA ASN A 39 -23.86 -1.60 -3.41
C ASN A 39 -23.16 -0.70 -4.45
N PHE A 40 -22.08 -0.02 -4.05
CA PHE A 40 -21.27 0.80 -4.96
C PHE A 40 -20.61 -0.04 -6.07
N LEU A 41 -19.94 -1.14 -5.72
CA LEU A 41 -19.26 -2.01 -6.69
C LEU A 41 -20.21 -2.78 -7.61
N ALA A 42 -21.43 -3.08 -7.16
CA ALA A 42 -22.48 -3.64 -8.02
C ALA A 42 -22.85 -2.67 -9.15
N VAL A 43 -22.80 -1.37 -8.85
CA VAL A 43 -23.10 -0.29 -9.80
C VAL A 43 -21.89 0.06 -10.67
N TYR A 44 -20.68 0.08 -10.09
CA TYR A 44 -19.42 0.38 -10.76
C TYR A 44 -18.37 -0.73 -10.59
N PRO A 45 -18.49 -1.86 -11.31
CA PRO A 45 -17.55 -2.97 -11.18
C PRO A 45 -16.09 -2.60 -11.52
N PHE A 46 -15.88 -1.58 -12.36
CA PHE A 46 -14.53 -1.11 -12.73
C PHE A 46 -13.78 -0.42 -11.58
N ALA A 47 -14.49 0.01 -10.53
CA ALA A 47 -13.88 0.66 -9.37
C ALA A 47 -13.33 -0.36 -8.36
N GLN A 48 -13.56 -1.65 -8.58
CA GLN A 48 -13.01 -2.73 -7.76
C GLN A 48 -11.48 -2.68 -7.76
N PHE A 49 -10.85 -2.85 -6.59
CA PHE A 49 -9.40 -2.74 -6.41
C PHE A 49 -8.82 -1.36 -6.76
N THR A 50 -9.62 -0.32 -6.61
CA THR A 50 -9.17 1.06 -6.68
C THR A 50 -9.34 1.73 -5.31
N LYS A 51 -8.89 2.98 -5.19
CA LYS A 51 -9.07 3.75 -3.95
C LYS A 51 -10.54 3.98 -3.55
N LEU A 52 -11.48 3.80 -4.49
CA LEU A 52 -12.93 3.91 -4.25
C LEU A 52 -13.56 2.63 -3.67
N ASP A 53 -12.85 1.51 -3.73
CA ASP A 53 -13.22 0.26 -3.05
C ASP A 53 -12.79 0.33 -1.57
N ASP A 54 -13.19 1.39 -0.86
CA ASP A 54 -12.79 1.62 0.52
C ASP A 54 -13.86 2.34 1.36
N CYS A 55 -13.87 2.10 2.67
CA CYS A 55 -14.76 2.80 3.60
C CYS A 55 -14.63 4.32 3.53
N SER A 56 -13.45 4.84 3.16
CA SER A 56 -13.24 6.29 2.94
C SER A 56 -14.17 6.89 1.89
N LEU A 57 -14.74 6.09 0.97
CA LEU A 57 -15.71 6.58 0.00
C LEU A 57 -16.92 7.23 0.67
N CYS A 58 -17.44 6.62 1.75
CA CYS A 58 -18.64 7.11 2.46
C CYS A 58 -18.34 7.67 3.86
N HIS A 59 -17.22 7.29 4.46
CA HIS A 59 -16.90 7.61 5.84
C HIS A 59 -15.64 8.47 5.96
N PRO A 60 -15.68 9.54 6.75
CA PRO A 60 -14.52 10.39 6.91
C PRO A 60 -13.50 9.75 7.87
N GLY A 61 -12.24 10.14 7.74
CA GLY A 61 -11.32 10.11 8.87
C GLY A 61 -11.79 11.05 9.98
N GLY A 62 -11.08 11.08 11.10
CA GLY A 62 -11.52 11.91 12.21
C GLY A 62 -10.48 12.10 13.29
N THR A 63 -10.85 12.91 14.27
CA THR A 63 -10.02 13.16 15.45
C THR A 63 -10.62 12.44 16.65
N ALA A 64 -9.87 11.53 17.26
CA ALA A 64 -10.23 10.89 18.52
C ALA A 64 -9.16 11.18 19.57
N SER A 65 -9.58 11.64 20.75
CA SER A 65 -8.66 12.00 21.85
C SER A 65 -7.55 12.98 21.44
N GLY A 66 -7.89 13.98 20.62
CA GLY A 66 -6.94 15.00 20.13
C GLY A 66 -6.02 14.55 18.99
N LYS A 67 -6.24 13.36 18.42
CA LYS A 67 -5.38 12.76 17.38
C LYS A 67 -6.14 12.47 16.11
N SER A 68 -5.54 12.73 14.96
CA SER A 68 -6.12 12.41 13.64
C SER A 68 -5.87 10.96 13.23
N TYR A 69 -6.89 10.33 12.65
CA TYR A 69 -6.90 8.97 12.15
C TYR A 69 -7.59 8.91 10.78
N GLY A 70 -7.17 7.96 9.92
CA GLY A 70 -7.90 7.61 8.70
C GLY A 70 -9.27 7.02 9.01
N SER A 71 -10.13 6.88 8.00
CA SER A 71 -11.54 6.43 8.15
C SER A 71 -11.68 5.10 8.91
N CYS A 72 -10.86 4.10 8.56
CA CYS A 72 -10.88 2.78 9.20
C CYS A 72 -10.46 2.83 10.68
N ASP A 73 -9.31 3.45 10.97
CA ASP A 73 -8.81 3.57 12.34
C ASP A 73 -9.75 4.44 13.20
N TYR A 74 -10.24 5.55 12.66
CA TYR A 74 -11.19 6.41 13.34
C TYR A 74 -12.47 5.63 13.70
N CYS A 75 -13.00 4.86 12.75
CA CYS A 75 -14.18 4.03 12.99
C CYS A 75 -13.93 2.97 14.07
N HIS A 76 -12.84 2.20 13.97
CA HIS A 76 -12.56 1.10 14.88
C HIS A 76 -12.21 1.56 16.30
N ILE A 77 -11.51 2.70 16.43
CA ILE A 77 -11.17 3.28 17.73
C ILE A 77 -12.42 3.89 18.39
N THR A 78 -13.30 4.53 17.62
CA THR A 78 -14.43 5.28 18.16
C THR A 78 -15.68 4.42 18.37
N TYR A 79 -15.97 3.50 17.45
CA TYR A 79 -17.22 2.71 17.42
C TYR A 79 -17.02 1.20 17.63
N GLY A 80 -15.77 0.75 17.73
CA GLY A 80 -15.42 -0.64 17.96
C GLY A 80 -15.62 -1.55 16.75
N LEU A 81 -15.16 -2.81 16.87
CA LEU A 81 -15.12 -3.81 15.80
C LEU A 81 -16.36 -4.72 15.72
N LYS A 82 -17.29 -4.63 16.69
CA LYS A 82 -18.45 -5.53 16.78
C LYS A 82 -19.77 -4.74 16.65
N PRO A 83 -20.71 -5.20 15.82
CA PRO A 83 -22.06 -4.66 15.81
C PRO A 83 -22.80 -4.86 17.15
N PRO A 84 -23.82 -4.02 17.45
CA PRO A 84 -24.22 -2.85 16.66
C PRO A 84 -23.22 -1.69 16.85
N HIS A 85 -22.81 -1.09 15.75
CA HIS A 85 -22.11 0.18 15.78
C HIS A 85 -23.14 1.29 15.99
N GLY A 86 -22.80 2.33 16.76
CA GLY A 86 -23.64 3.53 16.86
C GLY A 86 -23.76 4.24 15.51
N THR A 87 -24.31 5.46 15.50
CA THR A 87 -24.33 6.28 14.28
C THR A 87 -22.89 6.66 13.88
N VAL A 88 -22.37 6.00 12.86
CA VAL A 88 -21.05 6.31 12.27
C VAL A 88 -21.20 7.55 11.37
N PRO A 89 -20.34 8.58 11.51
CA PRO A 89 -20.33 9.76 10.67
C PRO A 89 -20.16 9.42 9.19
N LEU A 90 -20.78 10.22 8.33
CA LEU A 90 -20.65 10.13 6.88
C LEU A 90 -19.96 11.40 6.37
N ASN A 91 -19.18 11.24 5.30
CA ASN A 91 -18.70 12.37 4.51
C ASN A 91 -19.85 12.89 3.61
N SER A 92 -19.59 13.92 2.81
CA SER A 92 -20.64 14.53 1.98
C SER A 92 -21.26 13.56 0.98
N TYR A 93 -20.46 12.76 0.26
CA TYR A 93 -20.93 11.72 -0.65
C TYR A 93 -21.75 10.64 0.08
N GLY A 94 -21.23 10.12 1.20
CA GLY A 94 -21.90 9.12 2.02
C GLY A 94 -23.23 9.63 2.57
N GLN A 95 -23.31 10.92 2.91
CA GLN A 95 -24.54 11.56 3.36
C GLN A 95 -25.56 11.67 2.20
N ALA A 96 -25.15 12.11 1.01
CA ALA A 96 -26.00 12.12 -0.18
C ALA A 96 -26.52 10.72 -0.54
N TYR A 97 -25.64 9.72 -0.48
CA TYR A 97 -25.97 8.30 -0.69
C TYR A 97 -27.00 7.79 0.31
N LYS A 98 -26.83 8.14 1.59
CA LYS A 98 -27.79 7.79 2.65
C LYS A 98 -29.15 8.44 2.43
N ASP A 99 -29.17 9.73 2.11
CA ASP A 99 -30.41 10.49 1.90
C ASP A 99 -31.19 10.01 0.66
N ALA A 100 -30.48 9.50 -0.35
CA ALA A 100 -31.07 8.85 -1.53
C ALA A 100 -31.54 7.39 -1.28
N GLY A 101 -31.38 6.86 -0.06
CA GLY A 101 -31.94 5.56 0.34
C GLY A 101 -30.93 4.42 0.52
N ARG A 102 -29.62 4.70 0.49
CA ARG A 102 -28.52 3.79 0.87
C ARG A 102 -28.62 2.38 0.24
N ASN A 103 -28.81 2.34 -1.08
CA ASN A 103 -28.92 1.11 -1.88
C ASN A 103 -28.33 1.32 -3.29
N GLU A 104 -28.28 0.29 -4.14
CA GLU A 104 -27.74 0.42 -5.51
C GLU A 104 -28.42 1.53 -6.34
N ALA A 105 -29.74 1.70 -6.21
CA ALA A 105 -30.45 2.77 -6.90
C ALA A 105 -30.07 4.16 -6.37
N ALA A 106 -29.75 4.27 -5.07
CA ALA A 106 -29.26 5.51 -4.46
C ALA A 106 -27.91 5.94 -5.06
N VAL A 107 -27.00 5.00 -5.34
CA VAL A 107 -25.72 5.30 -6.03
C VAL A 107 -25.98 5.98 -7.37
N ARG A 108 -26.99 5.50 -8.12
CA ARG A 108 -27.37 6.09 -9.41
C ARG A 108 -28.09 7.43 -9.26
N ALA A 109 -28.94 7.56 -8.25
CA ALA A 109 -29.73 8.75 -8.01
C ALA A 109 -28.85 9.99 -7.72
N ILE A 110 -27.65 9.79 -7.19
CA ILE A 110 -26.71 10.88 -6.87
C ILE A 110 -25.64 11.10 -7.95
N GLU A 111 -25.66 10.39 -9.09
CA GLU A 111 -24.64 10.48 -10.16
C GLU A 111 -24.41 11.92 -10.66
N GLY A 112 -25.47 12.71 -10.73
CA GLY A 112 -25.44 14.11 -11.19
C GLY A 112 -25.22 15.14 -10.08
N MET A 113 -25.11 14.73 -8.82
CA MET A 113 -24.79 15.64 -7.73
C MET A 113 -23.30 15.95 -7.71
N ASP A 114 -22.96 17.14 -7.22
CA ASP A 114 -21.62 17.56 -6.83
C ASP A 114 -21.63 17.56 -5.29
N SER A 115 -21.13 16.49 -4.67
CA SER A 115 -21.33 16.31 -3.23
C SER A 115 -20.35 17.14 -2.39
N ASP A 116 -19.19 17.51 -2.93
CA ASP A 116 -18.16 18.27 -2.21
C ASP A 116 -17.99 19.72 -2.69
N GLY A 117 -18.68 20.10 -3.77
CA GLY A 117 -18.77 21.47 -4.27
C GLY A 117 -17.60 21.87 -5.18
N ASP A 118 -16.89 20.92 -5.77
CA ASP A 118 -15.72 21.18 -6.61
C ASP A 118 -16.06 21.42 -8.10
N SER A 119 -17.37 21.44 -8.43
CA SER A 119 -17.94 21.59 -9.77
C SER A 119 -17.86 20.37 -10.68
N PHE A 120 -17.39 19.22 -10.18
CA PHE A 120 -17.52 17.93 -10.84
C PHE A 120 -18.70 17.15 -10.26
N SER A 121 -19.33 16.32 -11.10
CA SER A 121 -20.37 15.43 -10.60
C SER A 121 -19.74 14.16 -10.04
N ASN A 122 -20.41 13.53 -9.08
CA ASN A 122 -20.04 12.25 -8.51
C ASN A 122 -19.69 11.23 -9.62
N LEU A 123 -20.49 11.16 -10.69
CA LEU A 123 -20.22 10.26 -11.82
C LEU A 123 -18.89 10.58 -12.53
N ALA A 124 -18.59 11.86 -12.77
CA ALA A 124 -17.35 12.25 -13.44
C ALA A 124 -16.12 11.89 -12.58
N GLU A 125 -16.23 12.09 -11.27
CA GLU A 125 -15.20 11.71 -10.31
C GLU A 125 -15.00 10.21 -10.25
N ILE A 126 -16.07 9.42 -10.09
CA ILE A 126 -16.02 7.96 -10.06
C ILE A 126 -15.41 7.40 -11.35
N GLN A 127 -15.80 7.93 -12.52
CA GLN A 127 -15.21 7.54 -13.80
C GLN A 127 -13.72 7.86 -13.91
N SER A 128 -13.26 8.90 -13.21
CA SER A 128 -11.84 9.28 -13.13
C SER A 128 -11.07 8.59 -12.00
N LEU A 129 -11.75 7.76 -11.19
CA LEU A 129 -11.24 7.20 -9.94
C LEU A 129 -10.78 8.28 -8.94
N SER A 130 -11.63 9.30 -8.77
CA SER A 130 -11.47 10.40 -7.80
C SER A 130 -12.59 10.34 -6.74
N TYR A 131 -12.33 10.86 -5.54
CA TYR A 131 -13.22 10.76 -4.37
C TYR A 131 -14.32 11.82 -4.39
N PRO A 132 -15.60 11.44 -4.55
CA PRO A 132 -16.70 12.41 -4.68
C PRO A 132 -17.05 13.24 -3.44
N TRP A 133 -16.25 13.13 -2.38
CA TRP A 133 -16.45 13.84 -1.13
C TRP A 133 -15.26 14.76 -0.80
N ASP A 134 -14.17 14.67 -1.56
CA ASP A 134 -12.93 15.38 -1.33
C ASP A 134 -12.62 16.32 -2.50
N SER A 135 -13.00 17.59 -2.33
CA SER A 135 -12.77 18.65 -3.33
C SER A 135 -11.30 18.86 -3.74
N ALA A 136 -10.34 18.23 -3.06
CA ALA A 136 -8.93 18.21 -3.43
C ALA A 136 -8.56 17.05 -4.39
N ASP A 137 -9.46 16.10 -4.63
CA ASP A 137 -9.28 14.90 -5.42
C ASP A 137 -10.34 14.79 -6.52
N TYR A 138 -10.03 15.38 -7.68
CA TYR A 138 -10.97 15.59 -8.78
C TYR A 138 -10.42 15.15 -10.14
N PRO A 139 -11.26 15.08 -11.20
CA PRO A 139 -10.83 14.64 -12.52
C PRO A 139 -9.73 15.53 -13.11
N GLY A 140 -8.70 14.90 -13.67
CA GLY A 140 -7.59 15.60 -14.33
C GLY A 140 -6.35 15.84 -13.46
N LEU A 141 -6.39 15.42 -12.19
CA LEU A 141 -5.22 15.42 -11.32
C LEU A 141 -4.14 14.43 -11.80
N LYS A 142 -2.87 14.78 -11.51
CA LYS A 142 -1.74 13.91 -11.81
C LYS A 142 -1.58 12.85 -10.73
N LYS A 143 -1.04 11.68 -11.07
CA LYS A 143 -0.65 10.71 -10.03
C LYS A 143 0.44 11.30 -9.13
N ALA A 144 0.31 11.05 -7.82
CA ALA A 144 1.30 11.49 -6.85
C ALA A 144 2.69 10.89 -7.17
N PRO A 145 3.79 11.62 -6.87
CA PRO A 145 5.14 11.09 -7.03
C PRO A 145 5.30 9.74 -6.33
N ALA A 146 5.92 8.77 -7.01
CA ALA A 146 6.08 7.41 -6.51
C ALA A 146 7.49 6.85 -6.80
N VAL A 147 7.96 6.00 -5.90
CA VAL A 147 9.18 5.19 -6.02
C VAL A 147 8.85 3.74 -5.72
N ALA A 148 9.20 2.85 -6.64
CA ALA A 148 9.13 1.42 -6.41
C ALA A 148 10.48 0.91 -5.87
N MET A 149 10.45 0.18 -4.77
CA MET A 149 11.61 -0.44 -4.14
C MET A 149 11.53 -1.95 -4.32
N ASN A 150 12.59 -2.52 -4.88
CA ASN A 150 12.82 -3.96 -4.89
C ASN A 150 13.81 -4.33 -3.76
N MET A 151 13.99 -5.62 -3.52
CA MET A 151 14.93 -6.10 -2.49
C MET A 151 16.35 -5.56 -2.68
N GLU A 152 16.85 -5.52 -3.93
CA GLU A 152 18.20 -5.01 -4.23
C GLU A 152 18.41 -3.56 -3.77
N ARG A 153 17.38 -2.71 -3.90
CA ARG A 153 17.42 -1.31 -3.46
C ARG A 153 17.28 -1.18 -1.95
N ILE A 154 16.41 -1.98 -1.34
CA ILE A 154 16.23 -2.00 0.12
C ILE A 154 17.53 -2.42 0.81
N LEU A 155 18.22 -3.44 0.30
CA LEU A 155 19.50 -3.90 0.84
C LEU A 155 20.66 -2.90 0.69
N LYS A 156 20.49 -1.82 -0.09
CA LYS A 156 21.47 -0.73 -0.20
C LYS A 156 21.22 0.42 0.79
N LEU A 157 20.10 0.42 1.50
CA LEU A 157 19.80 1.38 2.55
C LEU A 157 20.51 0.97 3.86
N PRO A 158 20.62 1.89 4.84
CA PRO A 158 21.18 1.55 6.15
C PRO A 158 20.45 0.37 6.82
N ASP A 159 21.18 -0.72 7.02
CA ASP A 159 20.68 -1.93 7.67
C ASP A 159 20.42 -1.69 9.17
N HIS A 160 19.36 -2.29 9.69
CA HIS A 160 19.00 -2.24 11.10
C HIS A 160 18.47 -3.59 11.57
N SER A 161 18.89 -4.01 12.76
CA SER A 161 18.34 -5.17 13.47
C SER A 161 18.00 -4.81 14.90
N GLN A 162 16.89 -5.37 15.38
CA GLN A 162 16.40 -5.16 16.73
C GLN A 162 15.69 -6.42 17.25
N LEU A 163 15.99 -6.80 18.49
CA LEU A 163 15.18 -7.71 19.30
C LEU A 163 14.22 -6.87 20.16
N PHE A 164 12.97 -7.29 20.25
CA PHE A 164 11.98 -6.65 21.12
C PHE A 164 10.83 -7.62 21.41
N LEU A 165 9.99 -7.24 22.38
CA LEU A 165 8.75 -7.91 22.70
C LEU A 165 7.65 -7.47 21.73
N SER A 166 7.03 -8.42 21.05
CA SER A 166 5.84 -8.26 20.24
C SER A 166 4.63 -8.72 21.03
N ASN A 167 3.91 -7.77 21.64
CA ASN A 167 2.69 -8.02 22.39
C ASN A 167 1.45 -8.02 21.49
N ALA A 168 0.62 -9.04 21.63
CA ALA A 168 -0.57 -9.24 20.83
C ALA A 168 -1.82 -9.38 21.70
N SER A 169 -2.91 -8.70 21.31
CA SER A 169 -4.12 -8.75 22.14
C SER A 169 -4.83 -10.12 22.11
N LYS A 170 -4.70 -10.90 21.03
CA LYS A 170 -5.49 -12.14 20.81
C LYS A 170 -4.65 -13.39 20.52
N SER A 171 -3.36 -13.22 20.31
CA SER A 171 -2.41 -14.32 20.06
C SER A 171 -1.33 -14.30 21.13
N THR A 172 -0.50 -15.33 21.15
CA THR A 172 0.66 -15.41 22.03
C THR A 172 1.58 -14.21 21.83
N ASP A 173 2.07 -13.65 22.92
CA ASP A 173 3.17 -12.69 22.91
C ASP A 173 4.46 -13.38 22.53
N ASN A 174 5.37 -12.66 21.87
CA ASN A 174 6.62 -13.28 21.44
C ASN A 174 7.80 -12.32 21.42
N TYR A 175 8.99 -12.85 21.70
CA TYR A 175 10.26 -12.19 21.34
C TYR A 175 10.67 -12.59 19.94
N ALA A 176 11.07 -11.62 19.14
CA ALA A 176 11.60 -11.85 17.80
C ALA A 176 12.68 -10.81 17.47
N ARG A 177 13.71 -11.26 16.77
CA ARG A 177 14.73 -10.40 16.18
C ARG A 177 14.36 -10.14 14.72
N TYR A 178 14.06 -8.89 14.40
CA TYR A 178 13.88 -8.48 13.01
C TYR A 178 15.15 -7.86 12.45
N ARG A 179 15.34 -7.99 11.14
CA ARG A 179 16.34 -7.27 10.35
C ARG A 179 15.69 -6.63 9.14
N GLY A 180 16.09 -5.40 8.82
CA GLY A 180 15.35 -4.55 7.89
C GLY A 180 15.95 -3.16 7.74
N VAL A 181 15.13 -2.23 7.25
CA VAL A 181 15.47 -0.81 7.12
C VAL A 181 14.55 0.02 8.00
N LYS A 182 15.07 1.06 8.65
CA LYS A 182 14.21 1.98 9.42
C LYS A 182 13.29 2.72 8.47
N ILE A 183 12.01 2.91 8.84
CA ILE A 183 11.07 3.64 7.99
C ILE A 183 11.54 5.06 7.74
N LYS A 184 12.11 5.75 8.74
CA LYS A 184 12.70 7.08 8.55
C LYS A 184 13.77 7.13 7.46
N ASP A 185 14.66 6.12 7.38
CA ASP A 185 15.76 6.11 6.41
C ASP A 185 15.22 5.80 5.00
N LEU A 186 14.20 4.93 4.91
CA LEU A 186 13.46 4.65 3.69
C LEU A 186 12.75 5.91 3.15
N LEU A 187 12.07 6.67 4.02
CA LEU A 187 11.37 7.90 3.64
C LEU A 187 12.34 9.01 3.22
N VAL A 188 13.44 9.20 3.96
CA VAL A 188 14.50 10.15 3.58
C VAL A 188 15.09 9.78 2.23
N ASN A 189 15.34 8.49 1.96
CA ASN A 189 15.82 8.04 0.66
C ASN A 189 14.80 8.28 -0.48
N ALA A 190 13.51 8.10 -0.20
CA ALA A 190 12.43 8.41 -1.13
C ALA A 190 12.27 9.93 -1.38
N GLY A 191 12.92 10.77 -0.57
CA GLY A 191 12.86 12.22 -0.67
C GLY A 191 11.71 12.84 0.11
N LEU A 192 11.45 12.36 1.33
CA LEU A 192 10.41 12.90 2.22
C LEU A 192 10.38 14.44 2.23
N ARG A 193 9.18 15.00 1.99
CA ARG A 193 8.96 16.45 2.02
C ARG A 193 8.67 16.93 3.44
N PRO A 194 9.11 18.15 3.83
CA PRO A 194 8.97 18.66 5.20
C PRO A 194 7.52 18.89 5.65
N GLU A 195 6.59 19.08 4.72
CA GLU A 195 5.16 19.22 5.00
C GLU A 195 4.43 17.89 5.26
N ALA A 196 5.11 16.75 5.08
CA ALA A 196 4.52 15.45 5.37
C ALA A 196 4.24 15.32 6.88
N THR A 197 3.01 14.98 7.23
CA THR A 197 2.55 14.90 8.63
C THR A 197 2.28 13.47 9.08
N HIS A 198 2.05 12.54 8.16
CA HIS A 198 1.83 11.13 8.47
C HIS A 198 2.17 10.22 7.30
N ILE A 199 2.26 8.93 7.58
CA ILE A 199 2.24 7.87 6.58
C ILE A 199 1.04 6.96 6.81
N THR A 200 0.53 6.37 5.74
CA THR A 200 -0.36 5.21 5.83
C THR A 200 0.34 4.01 5.18
N VAL A 201 0.45 2.91 5.93
CA VAL A 201 1.11 1.68 5.51
C VAL A 201 0.04 0.65 5.20
N PHE A 202 0.11 0.03 4.02
CA PHE A 202 -0.90 -0.88 3.50
C PHE A 202 -0.35 -2.29 3.32
N ALA A 203 -1.19 -3.26 3.68
CA ALA A 203 -1.11 -4.65 3.27
C ALA A 203 -1.99 -4.87 2.03
N PRO A 204 -1.75 -5.93 1.24
CA PRO A 204 -2.55 -6.23 0.07
C PRO A 204 -4.00 -6.50 0.44
N ASP A 205 -4.26 -7.21 1.55
CA ASP A 205 -5.59 -7.65 2.02
C ASP A 205 -6.54 -6.51 2.41
N GLY A 206 -6.07 -5.26 2.31
CA GLY A 206 -6.79 -4.04 2.65
C GLY A 206 -6.60 -3.58 4.09
N PHE A 207 -5.83 -4.33 4.90
CA PHE A 207 -5.40 -3.82 6.20
C PHE A 207 -4.45 -2.63 6.01
N SER A 208 -4.70 -1.56 6.75
CA SER A 208 -3.85 -0.38 6.74
C SER A 208 -3.75 0.24 8.13
N LYS A 209 -2.66 0.98 8.35
CA LYS A 209 -2.43 1.76 9.57
C LYS A 209 -1.81 3.10 9.26
N THR A 210 -2.31 4.14 9.92
CA THR A 210 -1.79 5.51 9.80
C THR A 210 -0.91 5.87 10.99
N PHE A 211 0.25 6.45 10.72
CA PHE A 211 1.25 6.83 11.71
C PHE A 211 1.71 8.28 11.52
N PRO A 212 1.74 9.11 12.58
CA PRO A 212 2.24 10.47 12.50
C PRO A 212 3.76 10.51 12.26
N ILE A 213 4.19 11.55 11.54
CA ILE A 213 5.59 11.94 11.39
C ILE A 213 5.87 13.08 12.37
N ASN A 214 6.94 12.96 13.16
CA ASN A 214 7.31 13.92 14.20
C ASN A 214 6.21 14.10 15.25
N ALA A 215 5.64 12.99 15.75
CA ALA A 215 4.59 13.04 16.75
C ALA A 215 5.07 13.84 17.99
N PRO A 216 4.43 14.97 18.33
CA PRO A 216 4.86 15.82 19.43
C PRO A 216 4.27 15.27 20.73
N ASP A 217 4.73 14.12 21.21
CA ASP A 217 4.20 13.58 22.48
C ASP A 217 5.31 12.98 23.37
N PRO A 218 5.47 13.45 24.63
CA PRO A 218 6.32 12.77 25.59
C PRO A 218 5.81 11.35 25.86
N GLN A 219 6.74 10.39 25.98
CA GLN A 219 6.46 8.96 26.22
C GLN A 219 5.91 8.66 27.63
N SER A 220 5.11 9.57 28.22
CA SER A 220 4.69 9.53 29.62
C SER A 220 3.19 9.28 29.85
N ASP A 221 2.31 9.53 28.87
CA ASP A 221 0.88 9.21 28.98
C ASP A 221 0.48 8.09 28.00
N PRO A 222 0.10 6.90 28.53
CA PRO A 222 -0.34 5.78 27.71
C PRO A 222 -1.53 6.06 26.78
N LYS A 223 -2.37 7.04 27.10
CA LYS A 223 -3.56 7.38 26.31
C LYS A 223 -3.23 8.30 25.14
N THR A 224 -2.20 9.13 25.26
CA THR A 224 -1.83 10.12 24.24
C THR A 224 -0.65 9.68 23.38
N ILE A 225 0.20 8.78 23.84
CA ILE A 225 1.35 8.35 23.06
C ILE A 225 0.98 7.70 21.70
N GLN A 226 1.65 8.15 20.65
CA GLN A 226 1.52 7.67 19.27
C GLN A 226 2.80 6.98 18.80
N TYR A 227 2.66 6.15 17.77
CA TYR A 227 3.80 5.58 17.05
C TYR A 227 4.40 6.64 16.13
N ASP A 228 5.45 7.32 16.60
CA ASP A 228 6.19 8.29 15.77
C ASP A 228 7.06 7.56 14.73
N VAL A 229 6.91 7.93 13.47
CA VAL A 229 7.72 7.42 12.37
C VAL A 229 9.21 7.77 12.55
N MET A 230 9.51 8.91 13.18
CA MET A 230 10.87 9.45 13.27
C MET A 230 11.64 9.03 14.52
N GLY A 231 10.92 8.77 15.61
CA GLY A 231 11.49 8.52 16.92
C GLY A 231 12.34 7.25 16.99
N PRO A 232 13.35 7.22 17.89
CA PRO A 232 13.63 6.00 18.61
C PRO A 232 12.48 5.69 19.59
N TYR A 233 12.26 4.41 19.84
CA TYR A 233 11.29 3.89 20.82
C TYR A 233 11.98 3.59 22.16
N PRO A 234 11.23 3.54 23.28
CA PRO A 234 11.82 3.13 24.56
C PRO A 234 12.44 1.75 24.44
N PHE A 235 13.51 1.49 25.18
CA PHE A 235 14.12 0.16 25.20
C PHE A 235 13.17 -0.85 25.85
N GLY A 236 13.22 -2.09 25.37
CA GLY A 236 12.48 -3.20 25.95
C GLY A 236 13.25 -3.86 27.10
N TYR A 237 12.52 -4.69 27.86
CA TYR A 237 13.09 -5.64 28.81
C TYR A 237 12.78 -7.06 28.35
N TYR A 238 13.65 -7.99 28.65
CA TYR A 238 13.45 -9.42 28.42
C TYR A 238 12.80 -10.04 29.65
N TYR A 239 11.63 -10.61 29.47
CA TYR A 239 10.86 -11.33 30.49
C TYR A 239 10.94 -12.82 30.17
N GLY A 240 11.68 -13.57 30.97
CA GLY A 240 12.05 -14.96 30.68
C GLY A 240 11.24 -15.98 31.49
N GLY A 241 11.11 -17.20 30.97
CA GLY A 241 10.51 -18.33 31.71
C GLY A 241 8.97 -18.31 31.78
N LEU A 242 8.31 -17.43 31.02
CA LEU A 242 6.85 -17.40 30.90
C LEU A 242 6.37 -18.43 29.87
N ASP A 243 5.48 -19.33 30.28
CA ASP A 243 4.95 -20.45 29.46
C ASP A 243 3.96 -20.01 28.38
N PHE A 244 3.42 -18.80 28.49
CA PHE A 244 2.53 -18.17 27.52
C PHE A 244 3.25 -17.17 26.59
N VAL A 245 4.58 -17.14 26.61
CA VAL A 245 5.39 -16.29 25.72
C VAL A 245 6.24 -17.17 24.81
N GLU A 246 6.23 -16.86 23.52
CA GLU A 246 7.08 -17.53 22.53
C GLU A 246 8.45 -16.84 22.44
N TYR A 247 9.51 -17.61 22.67
CA TYR A 247 10.89 -17.15 22.53
C TYR A 247 11.48 -17.67 21.21
N GLY A 248 10.91 -17.21 20.08
CA GLY A 248 11.33 -17.65 18.74
C GLY A 248 12.83 -17.44 18.49
N TYR A 249 13.39 -16.39 19.08
CA TYR A 249 14.83 -16.19 19.23
C TYR A 249 15.21 -16.20 20.70
N ASP A 250 15.96 -17.22 21.13
CA ASP A 250 16.64 -17.25 22.42
C ASP A 250 18.11 -16.85 22.24
N PRO A 251 18.51 -15.63 22.67
CA PRO A 251 19.90 -15.22 22.59
C PRO A 251 20.82 -16.05 23.51
N GLY A 252 20.29 -16.76 24.51
CA GLY A 252 21.08 -17.55 25.46
C GLY A 252 21.89 -16.73 26.47
N TYR A 253 21.76 -15.40 26.45
CA TYR A 253 22.49 -14.46 27.34
C TYR A 253 21.61 -13.38 28.00
N PHE A 254 20.29 -13.41 27.81
CA PHE A 254 19.39 -12.57 28.63
C PHE A 254 18.80 -13.39 29.77
N TYR A 255 18.82 -12.81 30.97
CA TYR A 255 18.05 -13.29 32.11
C TYR A 255 16.76 -12.48 32.22
N ASP A 256 15.80 -13.02 32.95
CA ASP A 256 14.56 -12.31 33.28
C ASP A 256 14.86 -10.92 33.89
N GLY A 257 14.17 -9.90 33.39
CA GLY A 257 14.36 -8.50 33.75
C GLY A 257 15.53 -7.78 33.06
N HIS A 258 16.29 -8.44 32.18
CA HIS A 258 17.39 -7.80 31.47
C HIS A 258 16.90 -6.72 30.50
N ARG A 259 17.55 -5.56 30.51
CA ARG A 259 17.36 -4.56 29.46
C ARG A 259 17.87 -5.09 28.13
N ILE A 260 17.05 -4.98 27.09
CA ILE A 260 17.46 -5.28 25.72
C ILE A 260 18.28 -4.09 25.20
N PRO A 261 19.52 -4.31 24.72
CA PRO A 261 20.44 -3.23 24.37
C PRO A 261 20.15 -2.59 23.00
N ASP A 262 19.41 -3.30 22.15
CA ASP A 262 19.14 -2.88 20.77
C ASP A 262 18.36 -1.55 20.76
N PRO A 263 18.80 -0.55 19.97
CA PRO A 263 18.00 0.65 19.78
C PRO A 263 16.78 0.31 18.92
N LEU A 264 15.60 0.77 19.33
CA LEU A 264 14.34 0.38 18.72
C LEU A 264 13.81 1.47 17.79
N TYR A 265 13.42 1.08 16.58
CA TYR A 265 12.82 1.95 15.57
C TYR A 265 11.62 1.27 14.90
N MET A 266 10.73 2.08 14.34
CA MET A 266 9.78 1.61 13.33
C MET A 266 10.59 1.18 12.10
N MET A 267 10.40 -0.06 11.64
CA MET A 267 11.20 -0.61 10.54
C MET A 267 10.36 -1.42 9.56
N LEU A 268 10.83 -1.48 8.31
CA LEU A 268 10.40 -2.44 7.31
C LEU A 268 11.32 -3.67 7.41
N GLY A 269 10.86 -4.71 8.09
CA GLY A 269 11.57 -5.97 8.26
C GLY A 269 11.49 -6.85 7.01
N TYR A 270 12.59 -7.53 6.68
CA TYR A 270 12.66 -8.58 5.64
C TYR A 270 13.25 -9.90 6.13
N LEU A 271 13.86 -9.93 7.33
CA LEU A 271 14.16 -11.17 8.06
C LEU A 271 13.51 -11.17 9.45
N ARG A 272 13.19 -12.37 9.93
CA ARG A 272 12.82 -12.66 11.32
C ARG A 272 13.67 -13.83 11.81
N ASP A 273 14.32 -13.65 12.94
CA ASP A 273 15.15 -14.64 13.64
C ASP A 273 16.27 -15.23 12.76
N GLY A 274 16.69 -14.48 11.73
CA GLY A 274 17.74 -14.86 10.77
C GLY A 274 17.22 -15.33 9.42
N ASP A 275 15.95 -15.72 9.34
CA ASP A 275 15.34 -16.28 8.13
C ASP A 275 14.51 -15.23 7.37
N PRO A 276 14.40 -15.34 6.03
CA PRO A 276 13.48 -14.53 5.24
C PRO A 276 12.04 -14.69 5.73
N LEU A 277 11.29 -13.58 5.72
CA LEU A 277 9.88 -13.63 6.09
C LEU A 277 9.07 -14.49 5.11
N ASP A 278 8.26 -15.40 5.65
CA ASP A 278 7.33 -16.20 4.85
C ASP A 278 6.39 -15.30 4.07
N LYS A 279 6.39 -15.49 2.75
CA LYS A 279 5.61 -14.68 1.82
C LYS A 279 4.12 -14.71 2.16
N GLY A 280 3.51 -13.53 2.19
CA GLY A 280 2.07 -13.35 2.38
C GLY A 280 1.24 -14.03 1.29
N LYS A 281 0.14 -14.67 1.68
CA LYS A 281 -0.87 -15.23 0.78
C LYS A 281 -2.23 -15.31 1.47
N LEU A 282 -3.31 -15.27 0.69
CA LEU A 282 -4.65 -15.56 1.20
C LEU A 282 -4.89 -17.07 1.20
N VAL A 283 -5.38 -17.58 2.33
CA VAL A 283 -5.82 -18.97 2.49
C VAL A 283 -7.22 -19.02 3.08
N PRO A 284 -8.01 -20.08 2.83
CA PRO A 284 -9.28 -20.27 3.51
C PRO A 284 -9.12 -20.26 5.03
N ASP A 285 -9.98 -19.54 5.74
CA ASP A 285 -10.02 -19.56 7.20
C ASP A 285 -10.37 -20.98 7.67
N PRO A 286 -9.54 -21.63 8.49
CA PRO A 286 -9.83 -22.96 9.02
C PRO A 286 -11.16 -23.04 9.77
N LYS A 287 -11.64 -21.93 10.34
CA LYS A 287 -12.91 -21.83 11.07
C LYS A 287 -14.08 -21.50 10.15
N ASN A 288 -13.84 -20.91 8.98
CA ASN A 288 -14.85 -20.57 7.99
C ASN A 288 -14.25 -20.57 6.57
N PRO A 289 -14.24 -21.72 5.86
CA PRO A 289 -13.57 -21.83 4.56
C PRO A 289 -14.10 -20.91 3.46
N ALA A 290 -15.28 -20.30 3.64
CA ALA A 290 -15.82 -19.29 2.72
C ALA A 290 -15.15 -17.91 2.86
N ARG A 291 -14.39 -17.68 3.95
CA ARG A 291 -13.61 -16.47 4.21
C ARG A 291 -12.14 -16.74 3.92
N LEU A 292 -11.45 -15.76 3.35
CA LEU A 292 -9.99 -15.78 3.21
C LEU A 292 -9.32 -15.03 4.37
N VAL A 293 -8.16 -15.53 4.81
CA VAL A 293 -7.30 -14.91 5.83
C VAL A 293 -5.86 -14.84 5.33
N LEU A 294 -5.13 -13.83 5.79
CA LEU A 294 -3.72 -13.64 5.49
C LEU A 294 -2.85 -14.63 6.28
N GLU A 295 -2.13 -15.50 5.55
CA GLU A 295 -1.04 -16.35 6.04
C GLU A 295 0.31 -15.76 5.56
N GLY A 296 1.39 -15.91 6.35
CA GLY A 296 2.70 -15.30 6.06
C GLY A 296 2.79 -13.80 6.41
N GLU A 297 3.99 -13.28 6.62
CA GLU A 297 4.19 -11.88 7.02
C GLU A 297 5.10 -11.07 6.09
N GLY A 298 5.75 -11.76 5.16
CA GLY A 298 6.66 -11.20 4.18
C GLY A 298 5.99 -10.81 2.86
N PRO A 299 6.77 -10.36 1.88
CA PRO A 299 8.24 -10.25 1.90
C PRO A 299 8.75 -9.11 2.79
N TYR A 300 7.87 -8.15 3.10
CA TYR A 300 8.14 -7.05 4.01
C TYR A 300 7.07 -6.98 5.09
N ARG A 301 7.49 -6.69 6.32
CA ARG A 301 6.60 -6.43 7.45
C ARG A 301 6.91 -5.05 8.02
N LEU A 302 5.89 -4.24 8.29
CA LEU A 302 6.04 -3.11 9.18
C LEU A 302 6.13 -3.65 10.60
N VAL A 303 7.27 -3.38 11.24
CA VAL A 303 7.57 -3.85 12.59
C VAL A 303 7.59 -2.65 13.51
N LEU A 304 6.76 -2.72 14.55
CA LEU A 304 6.67 -1.70 15.59
C LEU A 304 7.22 -2.24 16.90
N PRO A 305 8.23 -1.59 17.50
CA PRO A 305 8.51 -1.72 18.93
C PRO A 305 7.30 -1.34 19.77
N GLN A 306 7.35 -1.53 21.08
CA GLN A 306 6.37 -0.87 21.94
C GLN A 306 6.67 0.64 22.02
N LYS A 307 5.66 1.48 21.84
CA LYS A 307 5.70 2.91 22.20
C LYS A 307 5.73 3.10 23.72
N ILE A 308 5.18 2.15 24.48
CA ILE A 308 5.29 2.10 25.94
C ILE A 308 5.83 0.74 26.33
N ALA A 309 7.06 0.69 26.82
CA ALA A 309 7.65 -0.58 27.25
C ALA A 309 6.82 -1.19 28.39
N GLY A 310 6.49 -2.47 28.25
CA GLY A 310 5.70 -3.21 29.23
C GLY A 310 6.06 -4.69 29.27
N ALA A 311 5.58 -5.38 30.30
CA ALA A 311 5.70 -6.83 30.41
C ALA A 311 4.66 -7.55 29.53
N PRO A 312 4.93 -8.81 29.11
CA PRO A 312 3.94 -9.66 28.46
C PRO A 312 2.63 -9.80 29.25
N ASP A 313 1.56 -10.14 28.53
CA ASP A 313 0.25 -10.51 29.09
C ASP A 313 -0.36 -11.69 28.32
N ARG A 314 -1.25 -12.42 28.98
CA ARG A 314 -1.98 -13.50 28.32
C ARG A 314 -2.92 -12.94 27.26
N PRO A 315 -3.24 -13.71 26.20
CA PRO A 315 -4.21 -13.28 25.19
C PRO A 315 -5.57 -12.96 25.80
N SER A 316 -6.30 -12.00 25.23
CA SER A 316 -7.65 -11.60 25.67
C SER A 316 -8.70 -12.73 25.63
N THR A 317 -8.35 -13.87 25.03
CA THR A 317 -9.19 -15.07 24.93
C THR A 317 -8.86 -16.13 25.99
N ALA A 318 -7.79 -15.95 26.76
CA ALA A 318 -7.43 -16.85 27.85
C ALA A 318 -8.33 -16.63 29.08
N ALA A 319 -8.53 -17.68 29.87
CA ALA A 319 -9.20 -17.56 31.15
C ALA A 319 -8.29 -16.78 32.15
N PRO A 320 -8.83 -15.79 32.89
CA PRO A 320 -8.05 -15.08 33.90
C PRO A 320 -7.55 -16.01 35.01
N LEU A 321 -6.28 -15.84 35.41
CA LEU A 321 -5.64 -16.60 36.50
C LEU A 321 -5.42 -15.76 37.77
N GLY A 322 -5.49 -14.43 37.67
CA GLY A 322 -5.32 -13.52 38.81
C GLY A 322 -3.89 -13.40 39.32
N ASP A 323 -2.90 -13.78 38.53
CA ASP A 323 -1.47 -13.76 38.87
C ASP A 323 -0.75 -12.47 38.43
N GLY A 324 -1.50 -11.49 37.89
CA GLY A 324 -0.96 -10.22 37.38
C GLY A 324 -0.41 -10.30 35.96
N LEU A 325 -0.51 -11.45 35.28
CA LEU A 325 -0.11 -11.66 33.89
C LEU A 325 -1.32 -11.89 32.95
N ASP A 326 -2.52 -11.68 33.46
CA ASP A 326 -3.74 -11.68 32.64
C ASP A 326 -3.75 -10.51 31.65
N TYR A 327 -4.57 -10.66 30.60
CA TYR A 327 -4.75 -9.63 29.56
C TYR A 327 -5.05 -8.25 30.17
N ASP A 328 -4.28 -7.25 29.76
CA ASP A 328 -4.48 -5.85 30.15
C ASP A 328 -4.63 -4.98 28.89
N GLY A 329 -5.87 -4.57 28.61
CA GLY A 329 -6.20 -3.71 27.47
C GLY A 329 -5.56 -2.31 27.50
N ASN A 330 -4.90 -1.92 28.59
CA ASN A 330 -4.14 -0.66 28.67
C ASN A 330 -2.67 -0.82 28.24
N LYS A 331 -2.17 -2.06 28.13
CA LYS A 331 -0.83 -2.32 27.61
C LYS A 331 -0.75 -2.03 26.11
N ASP A 332 0.47 -1.79 25.66
CA ASP A 332 0.73 -1.53 24.25
C ASP A 332 0.92 -2.82 23.47
N HIS A 333 -0.18 -3.31 22.87
CA HIS A 333 -0.18 -4.47 21.96
C HIS A 333 0.31 -4.08 20.55
N ASN A 334 1.60 -3.77 20.45
CA ASN A 334 2.29 -3.34 19.22
C ASN A 334 2.15 -4.31 18.03
N ALA A 335 1.97 -5.61 18.27
CA ALA A 335 1.79 -6.59 17.21
C ALA A 335 0.52 -6.31 16.37
N GLY A 336 -0.54 -5.80 17.00
CA GLY A 336 -1.80 -5.48 16.33
C GLY A 336 -1.75 -4.24 15.44
N SER A 337 -0.73 -3.40 15.62
CA SER A 337 -0.48 -2.24 14.75
C SER A 337 0.60 -2.51 13.70
N SER A 338 1.31 -3.64 13.79
CA SER A 338 2.27 -4.07 12.80
C SER A 338 1.57 -4.58 11.54
N VAL A 339 2.00 -4.12 10.36
CA VAL A 339 1.39 -4.45 9.06
C VAL A 339 2.17 -5.59 8.42
N ARG A 340 1.51 -6.72 8.17
CA ARG A 340 2.08 -7.88 7.46
C ARG A 340 2.05 -7.64 5.96
N SER A 341 3.03 -8.17 5.24
CA SER A 341 3.05 -8.17 3.77
C SER A 341 2.90 -6.77 3.16
N VAL A 342 3.67 -5.80 3.66
CA VAL A 342 3.59 -4.40 3.24
C VAL A 342 3.80 -4.25 1.73
N THR A 343 2.84 -3.62 1.06
CA THR A 343 2.84 -3.37 -0.39
C THR A 343 3.01 -1.90 -0.74
N ALA A 344 2.45 -1.00 0.07
CA ALA A 344 2.50 0.43 -0.19
C ALA A 344 2.65 1.25 1.10
N ILE A 345 3.34 2.37 0.98
CA ILE A 345 3.48 3.40 2.01
C ILE A 345 3.12 4.74 1.36
N ARG A 346 1.95 5.27 1.72
CA ARG A 346 1.52 6.62 1.33
C ARG A 346 2.07 7.62 2.31
N VAL A 347 2.64 8.71 1.80
CA VAL A 347 3.17 9.83 2.58
C VAL A 347 2.23 11.02 2.39
N GLU A 348 1.69 11.53 3.49
CA GLU A 348 0.54 12.43 3.47
C GLU A 348 0.85 13.77 4.14
N PRO A 349 0.13 14.85 3.79
CA PRO A 349 -0.91 14.93 2.75
C PRO A 349 -0.33 14.76 1.34
N LEU A 350 -1.15 14.38 0.36
CA LEU A 350 -0.70 14.32 -1.03
C LEU A 350 -0.31 15.73 -1.51
N PRO A 351 0.70 15.88 -2.39
CA PRO A 351 1.03 17.16 -2.99
C PRO A 351 -0.17 17.78 -3.72
N ALA A 352 -0.33 19.10 -3.62
CA ALA A 352 -1.37 19.82 -4.35
C ALA A 352 -1.31 19.52 -5.86
N GLY A 353 -2.49 19.31 -6.46
CA GLY A 353 -2.60 18.93 -7.88
C GLY A 353 -2.29 17.46 -8.16
N THR A 354 -2.27 16.61 -7.13
CA THR A 354 -2.07 15.16 -7.29
C THR A 354 -3.15 14.32 -6.63
N THR A 355 -3.43 13.16 -7.22
CA THR A 355 -4.32 12.11 -6.70
C THR A 355 -3.47 10.90 -6.29
N ASP A 356 -4.08 10.04 -5.48
CA ASP A 356 -3.57 8.73 -5.09
C ASP A 356 -3.08 7.87 -6.28
N PHE A 357 -2.09 7.03 -5.98
CA PHE A 357 -1.45 6.09 -6.87
C PHE A 357 -2.13 4.72 -6.76
N ASN A 358 -2.64 4.18 -7.86
CA ASN A 358 -3.40 2.92 -7.85
C ASN A 358 -2.44 1.72 -7.75
N TRP A 359 -2.07 1.34 -6.52
CA TRP A 359 -1.28 0.14 -6.24
C TRP A 359 -2.15 -1.10 -5.97
N THR A 360 -3.44 -0.91 -5.70
CA THR A 360 -4.37 -1.93 -5.20
C THR A 360 -4.70 -3.00 -6.24
N GLU A 361 -4.69 -2.68 -7.53
CA GLU A 361 -4.85 -3.68 -8.61
C GLU A 361 -3.75 -4.74 -8.63
N SER A 362 -2.59 -4.45 -8.02
CA SER A 362 -1.40 -5.32 -8.06
C SER A 362 -0.75 -5.56 -6.70
N GLY A 363 -1.48 -5.38 -5.59
CA GLY A 363 -0.96 -5.59 -4.24
C GLY A 363 -0.28 -6.95 -4.06
N TRP A 364 -0.93 -8.06 -4.47
CA TRP A 364 -0.29 -9.38 -4.40
C TRP A 364 0.89 -9.54 -5.36
N ASN A 365 0.88 -8.89 -6.53
CA ASN A 365 2.04 -8.91 -7.43
C ASN A 365 3.27 -8.25 -6.78
N LEU A 366 3.06 -7.22 -5.96
CA LEU A 366 4.13 -6.58 -5.18
C LEU A 366 4.70 -7.54 -4.13
N VAL A 367 3.83 -8.26 -3.41
CA VAL A 367 4.26 -9.34 -2.50
C VAL A 367 5.03 -10.42 -3.27
N ASP A 368 4.50 -10.88 -4.40
CA ASP A 368 5.08 -11.94 -5.22
C ASP A 368 6.47 -11.61 -5.74
N LYS A 369 6.69 -10.33 -6.09
CA LYS A 369 7.95 -9.84 -6.63
C LYS A 369 8.87 -9.22 -5.59
N SER A 370 8.54 -9.29 -4.30
CA SER A 370 9.31 -8.63 -3.23
C SER A 370 9.51 -7.14 -3.48
N ARG A 371 8.42 -6.43 -3.74
CA ARG A 371 8.39 -4.99 -3.99
C ARG A 371 7.50 -4.25 -3.01
N VAL A 372 7.84 -2.99 -2.78
CA VAL A 372 7.03 -2.02 -2.02
C VAL A 372 7.06 -0.68 -2.73
N VAL A 373 5.95 0.05 -2.71
CA VAL A 373 5.84 1.39 -3.31
C VAL A 373 5.79 2.43 -2.21
N ILE A 374 6.58 3.49 -2.33
CA ILE A 374 6.47 4.70 -1.51
C ILE A 374 5.98 5.82 -2.41
N TYR A 375 4.91 6.51 -2.03
CA TYR A 375 4.32 7.57 -2.85
C TYR A 375 3.69 8.68 -2.01
N GLY A 376 3.37 9.81 -2.63
CA GLY A 376 2.71 10.95 -1.96
C GLY A 376 3.64 12.15 -1.80
N ALA A 377 3.71 12.73 -0.59
CA ALA A 377 4.56 13.87 -0.24
C ALA A 377 6.06 13.50 -0.19
N ILE A 378 6.58 13.09 -1.34
CA ILE A 378 7.98 12.79 -1.59
C ILE A 378 8.49 13.55 -2.82
N ASN A 379 9.80 13.79 -2.86
CA ASN A 379 10.52 14.42 -3.95
C ASN A 379 11.69 13.52 -4.38
N PRO A 380 11.40 12.41 -5.07
CA PRO A 380 12.41 11.42 -5.39
C PRO A 380 13.42 11.98 -6.40
N ARG A 381 14.68 11.60 -6.23
CA ARG A 381 15.73 11.93 -7.20
C ARG A 381 15.43 11.26 -8.54
N LYS A 382 15.47 12.06 -9.60
CA LYS A 382 15.19 11.65 -10.98
C LYS A 382 16.47 11.40 -11.77
N TYR A 383 16.38 10.49 -12.73
CA TYR A 383 17.47 10.10 -13.61
C TYR A 383 16.98 10.06 -15.07
N PRO A 384 17.86 10.35 -16.04
CA PRO A 384 17.44 10.51 -17.41
C PRO A 384 17.20 9.15 -18.07
N VAL A 385 16.04 9.01 -18.71
CA VAL A 385 15.79 7.99 -19.73
C VAL A 385 15.70 8.69 -21.08
N MET A 386 16.64 8.37 -21.96
CA MET A 386 16.82 9.05 -23.25
C MET A 386 16.73 8.06 -24.39
N GLY A 387 16.38 8.56 -25.58
CA GLY A 387 16.32 7.68 -26.73
C GLY A 387 15.86 8.38 -27.99
N TRP A 388 15.57 7.55 -28.99
CA TRP A 388 15.04 7.96 -30.28
C TRP A 388 14.01 6.97 -30.80
N VAL A 389 13.07 7.49 -31.59
CA VAL A 389 12.12 6.70 -32.35
C VAL A 389 12.31 7.01 -33.83
N THR A 390 12.62 5.98 -34.61
CA THR A 390 12.86 6.06 -36.06
C THR A 390 11.95 5.11 -36.81
N ASN A 391 11.77 5.28 -38.13
CA ASN A 391 11.20 4.21 -38.95
C ASN A 391 12.25 3.18 -39.37
N GLU A 392 11.83 2.17 -40.14
CA GLU A 392 12.71 1.10 -40.66
C GLU A 392 13.87 1.60 -41.55
N ARG A 393 13.78 2.84 -42.05
CA ARG A 393 14.83 3.49 -42.86
C ARG A 393 15.75 4.39 -42.04
N GLY A 394 15.57 4.44 -40.72
CA GLY A 394 16.34 5.29 -39.80
C GLY A 394 15.90 6.77 -39.78
N TYR A 395 14.80 7.14 -40.44
CA TYR A 395 14.28 8.51 -40.38
C TYR A 395 13.54 8.75 -39.06
N PRO A 396 13.71 9.92 -38.42
CA PRO A 396 13.10 10.23 -37.14
C PRO A 396 11.57 10.34 -37.21
N ILE A 397 10.88 9.89 -36.17
CA ILE A 397 9.43 10.02 -36.03
C ILE A 397 9.13 10.96 -34.87
N LYS A 398 8.67 12.17 -35.20
CA LYS A 398 8.23 13.18 -34.24
C LYS A 398 6.88 12.82 -33.60
N ASP A 399 6.56 13.44 -32.48
CA ASP A 399 5.23 13.37 -31.83
C ASP A 399 4.78 11.92 -31.51
N VAL A 400 5.73 11.01 -31.25
CA VAL A 400 5.43 9.69 -30.67
C VAL A 400 5.30 9.87 -29.17
N THR A 401 4.17 9.45 -28.61
CA THR A 401 3.96 9.44 -27.16
C THR A 401 4.69 8.26 -26.54
N LEU A 402 5.51 8.49 -25.52
CA LEU A 402 6.17 7.47 -24.72
C LEU A 402 5.55 7.50 -23.33
N THR A 403 4.94 6.40 -22.93
CA THR A 403 4.42 6.21 -21.57
C THR A 403 5.40 5.39 -20.75
N PHE A 404 5.65 5.82 -19.52
CA PHE A 404 6.49 5.11 -18.55
C PHE A 404 5.58 4.55 -17.47
N GLY A 405 5.33 3.25 -17.50
CA GLY A 405 4.60 2.57 -16.44
C GLY A 405 5.55 1.99 -15.41
N LEU A 406 5.33 2.23 -14.12
CA LEU A 406 5.92 1.37 -13.11
C LEU A 406 5.32 -0.03 -13.30
N GLU A 407 6.16 -1.05 -13.40
CA GLU A 407 5.68 -2.41 -13.70
C GLU A 407 4.54 -2.80 -12.73
N PHE A 408 3.37 -3.16 -13.27
CA PHE A 408 2.12 -3.50 -12.56
C PHE A 408 1.38 -2.38 -11.84
N LEU A 409 1.86 -1.14 -11.90
CA LEU A 409 1.33 -0.04 -11.09
C LEU A 409 0.85 1.17 -11.91
N GLY A 410 0.78 0.99 -13.23
CA GLY A 410 0.26 2.01 -14.15
C GLY A 410 1.29 3.07 -14.53
N GLN A 411 0.81 4.02 -15.34
CA GLN A 411 1.60 5.09 -15.94
C GLN A 411 1.97 6.15 -14.90
N VAL A 412 3.25 6.55 -14.87
CA VAL A 412 3.76 7.61 -13.99
C VAL A 412 4.33 8.82 -14.73
N GLU A 413 4.63 8.68 -16.02
CA GLU A 413 5.17 9.77 -16.85
C GLU A 413 4.75 9.59 -18.30
N GLU A 414 4.58 10.71 -19.01
CA GLU A 414 4.32 10.75 -20.44
C GLU A 414 5.16 11.85 -21.10
N ILE A 415 5.84 11.53 -22.20
CA ILE A 415 6.55 12.52 -23.01
C ILE A 415 6.30 12.27 -24.49
N LYS A 416 6.62 13.27 -25.33
CA LYS A 416 6.60 13.12 -26.79
C LYS A 416 7.99 13.27 -27.39
N THR A 417 8.25 12.56 -28.49
CA THR A 417 9.47 12.76 -29.26
C THR A 417 9.51 14.14 -29.93
N ASP A 418 10.69 14.75 -29.98
CA ASP A 418 10.94 16.01 -30.68
C ASP A 418 10.93 15.84 -32.21
N ARG A 419 11.16 16.93 -32.94
CA ARG A 419 11.23 16.93 -34.42
C ARG A 419 12.31 16.01 -35.01
N TRP A 420 13.26 15.57 -34.19
CA TRP A 420 14.35 14.65 -34.53
C TRP A 420 14.10 13.24 -33.99
N GLY A 421 12.88 12.95 -33.54
CA GLY A 421 12.51 11.65 -32.99
C GLY A 421 13.12 11.37 -31.62
N ARG A 422 13.80 12.35 -30.99
CA ARG A 422 14.51 12.16 -29.72
C ARG A 422 13.57 12.40 -28.56
N PHE A 423 13.80 11.72 -27.45
CA PHE A 423 13.07 11.94 -26.21
C PHE A 423 13.99 11.94 -25.00
N ARG A 424 13.55 12.61 -23.93
CA ARG A 424 14.19 12.61 -22.61
C ARG A 424 13.12 12.71 -21.53
N ALA A 425 13.02 11.68 -20.70
CA ALA A 425 12.26 11.70 -19.45
C ALA A 425 13.22 11.79 -18.26
N GLU A 426 12.83 12.51 -17.22
CA GLU A 426 13.50 12.50 -15.92
C GLU A 426 12.57 11.80 -14.92
N ILE A 427 12.87 10.54 -14.59
CA ILE A 427 12.00 9.71 -13.75
C ILE A 427 12.78 9.11 -12.56
N PRO A 428 12.10 8.79 -11.44
CA PRO A 428 12.75 8.18 -10.28
C PRO A 428 13.40 6.84 -10.58
N LEU A 429 14.21 6.32 -9.65
CA LEU A 429 14.63 4.93 -9.74
C LEU A 429 13.39 4.03 -9.68
N GLY A 430 13.24 3.15 -10.67
CA GLY A 430 12.10 2.23 -10.78
C GLY A 430 12.42 1.08 -11.70
N GLU A 431 11.53 0.11 -11.72
CA GLU A 431 11.43 -0.86 -12.81
C GLU A 431 10.24 -0.42 -13.65
N TYR A 432 10.51 -0.09 -14.91
CA TYR A 432 9.54 0.52 -15.79
C TYR A 432 9.30 -0.32 -17.03
N VAL A 433 8.06 -0.28 -17.53
CA VAL A 433 7.73 -0.69 -18.90
C VAL A 433 7.47 0.58 -19.70
N VAL A 434 8.30 0.81 -20.72
CA VAL A 434 8.18 1.95 -21.61
C VAL A 434 7.45 1.53 -22.88
N LYS A 435 6.36 2.21 -23.21
CA LYS A 435 5.54 1.91 -24.39
C LYS A 435 5.43 3.13 -25.31
N PRO A 436 5.80 3.01 -26.60
CA PRO A 436 5.52 4.01 -27.61
C PRO A 436 4.09 3.88 -28.14
N MET A 437 3.46 5.02 -28.43
CA MET A 437 2.13 5.09 -29.02
C MET A 437 2.06 6.26 -30.02
N LYS A 438 1.54 5.97 -31.20
CA LYS A 438 1.17 6.96 -32.21
C LYS A 438 0.16 6.35 -33.16
N GLU A 439 -0.92 7.08 -33.43
CA GLU A 439 -1.95 6.65 -34.38
C GLU A 439 -1.34 6.37 -35.76
N GLY A 440 -1.75 5.26 -36.38
CA GLY A 440 -1.25 4.81 -37.68
C GLY A 440 0.12 4.12 -37.64
N TYR A 441 0.69 3.81 -36.47
CA TYR A 441 1.96 3.11 -36.33
C TYR A 441 1.88 1.94 -35.35
N THR A 442 2.62 0.86 -35.65
CA THR A 442 3.09 -0.13 -34.67
C THR A 442 4.57 0.11 -34.36
N PHE A 443 5.08 -0.49 -33.29
CA PHE A 443 6.45 -0.28 -32.83
C PHE A 443 7.16 -1.59 -32.55
N GLU A 444 8.46 -1.63 -32.84
CA GLU A 444 9.34 -2.74 -32.55
C GLU A 444 10.56 -2.27 -31.75
N PRO A 445 10.78 -2.79 -30.53
CA PRO A 445 9.84 -3.66 -29.79
C PRO A 445 8.54 -2.90 -29.40
N GLU A 446 7.45 -3.62 -29.10
CA GLU A 446 6.19 -2.98 -28.66
C GLU A 446 6.31 -2.29 -27.29
N SER A 447 7.26 -2.77 -26.48
CA SER A 447 7.59 -2.18 -25.18
C SER A 447 9.01 -2.57 -24.77
N ILE A 448 9.61 -1.80 -23.87
CA ILE A 448 10.92 -2.11 -23.27
C ILE A 448 10.78 -2.07 -21.75
N ALA A 449 11.15 -3.17 -21.08
CA ALA A 449 11.31 -3.20 -19.64
C ALA A 449 12.71 -2.67 -19.26
N ILE A 450 12.78 -1.74 -18.31
CA ILE A 450 14.03 -1.16 -17.82
C ILE A 450 14.10 -1.22 -16.30
N GLN A 451 15.28 -1.57 -15.78
CA GLN A 451 15.65 -1.34 -14.39
C GLN A 451 16.49 -0.07 -14.34
N LEU A 452 15.86 1.06 -14.00
CA LEU A 452 16.55 2.34 -14.00
C LEU A 452 17.55 2.42 -12.85
N SER A 453 18.77 2.84 -13.16
CA SER A 453 19.86 3.04 -12.20
C SER A 453 20.35 4.50 -12.25
N TRP A 454 21.28 4.83 -11.36
CA TRP A 454 21.88 6.16 -11.24
C TRP A 454 22.55 6.68 -12.52
N SER A 455 22.95 5.81 -13.44
CA SER A 455 23.55 6.19 -14.71
C SER A 455 22.54 6.63 -15.77
N GLY A 456 21.25 6.56 -15.47
CA GLY A 456 20.19 6.72 -16.46
C GLY A 456 20.07 5.49 -17.38
N HIS A 457 19.27 5.62 -18.43
CA HIS A 457 19.06 4.57 -19.43
C HIS A 457 18.94 5.14 -20.84
N LYS A 458 19.42 4.40 -21.85
CA LYS A 458 19.26 4.74 -23.26
C LYS A 458 18.54 3.62 -24.00
N MET A 459 17.55 3.96 -24.81
CA MET A 459 16.77 2.98 -25.59
C MET A 459 16.31 3.56 -26.93
N SER A 460 15.74 2.71 -27.78
CA SER A 460 15.17 3.14 -29.06
C SER A 460 14.02 2.25 -29.51
N PHE A 461 13.12 2.82 -30.29
CA PHE A 461 12.00 2.10 -30.92
C PHE A 461 12.02 2.30 -32.44
N THR A 462 11.58 1.29 -33.18
CA THR A 462 11.35 1.38 -34.62
C THR A 462 9.86 1.41 -34.91
N ALA A 463 9.36 2.47 -35.55
CA ALA A 463 7.96 2.62 -35.91
C ALA A 463 7.69 2.08 -37.33
N LYS A 464 6.58 1.35 -37.49
CA LYS A 464 6.09 0.81 -38.77
C LYS A 464 4.67 1.31 -39.03
N PRO A 465 4.37 1.91 -40.20
CA PRO A 465 3.01 2.29 -40.53
C PRO A 465 2.05 1.09 -40.53
N ILE A 466 0.85 1.26 -39.96
CA ILE A 466 -0.23 0.28 -40.08
C ILE A 466 -0.75 0.35 -41.52
N GLN A 467 -0.78 -0.80 -42.20
CA GLN A 467 -1.29 -0.92 -43.58
C GLN A 467 -2.81 -0.97 -43.64
#